data_AF-A0A7C4IQX6-F1
#
_entry.id   AF-A0A7C4IQX6-F1
#
_cell.length_a   1.000
_cell.length_b   1.000
_cell.length_c   1.000
_cell.angle_alpha   90.00
_cell.angle_beta   90.00
_cell.angle_gamma   90.00
#
_symmetry.space_group_name_H-M   'P 1'
#
loop_
_entity.id
_entity.type
_entity.pdbx_description
1 polymer ?
#
loop_
_entity_poly.entity_id
_entity_poly.type
_entity_poly.pdbx_seq_one_letter_code
_entity_poly.pdbx_strand_id
1 'polypeptide(L)'
;MCGRFTLRASIEAIAEHLGRVLPLATLPDGTTSDWPMAADSFGPLFAATAQAGPMLAPRYNIAPTQRVLAVRRLAQGRQQPDREQLAEIFFARWGLRPRWASEPLKRNPLINARAETVCEKPAFRGPFRHRRCLIPADGFFEWRRDGRQSLPYFVRRRDDGLFVFAGLWEEDSPPDAPDEPTCTILTTEAPDWMQPLHHRMPVILQPTDYAAWLSPQADPQSLRALLRPIDGGEYEYYRVGLAVNSARHDRPDCITPIEAEQ
;
A
#
# COMPACT_ATOMS: atom_id res chain seq x y z
N MET A 1 6.78 1.83 13.70
CA MET A 1 6.53 2.44 12.38
C MET A 1 6.46 1.26 11.44
N CYS A 2 5.40 1.14 10.65
CA CYS A 2 5.13 -0.09 9.90
C CYS A 2 6.26 -0.40 8.92
N GLY A 3 6.95 -1.50 9.21
CA GLY A 3 8.05 -2.04 8.39
C GLY A 3 7.75 -3.46 7.91
N ARG A 4 6.53 -3.96 8.15
CA ARG A 4 6.09 -5.26 7.67
C ARG A 4 4.57 -5.36 7.62
N PHE A 5 4.04 -5.92 6.55
CA PHE A 5 2.60 -6.15 6.41
C PHE A 5 2.25 -7.41 5.63
N THR A 6 0.96 -7.71 5.54
CA THR A 6 0.42 -8.88 4.83
C THR A 6 -0.60 -8.47 3.79
N LEU A 7 -0.65 -9.24 2.72
CA LEU A 7 -1.70 -9.18 1.71
C LEU A 7 -1.91 -10.61 1.20
N ARG A 8 -2.88 -11.28 1.81
CA ARG A 8 -3.30 -12.66 1.57
C ARG A 8 -4.52 -12.73 0.66
N ALA A 9 -5.33 -11.66 0.62
CA ALA A 9 -6.51 -11.57 -0.23
C ALA A 9 -6.18 -11.72 -1.72
N SER A 10 -7.10 -12.35 -2.47
CA SER A 10 -6.98 -12.46 -3.93
C SER A 10 -7.21 -11.12 -4.62
N ILE A 11 -6.83 -11.03 -5.90
CA ILE A 11 -7.02 -9.81 -6.69
C ILE A 11 -8.50 -9.45 -6.82
N GLU A 12 -9.38 -10.45 -6.89
CA GLU A 12 -10.84 -10.31 -6.96
C GLU A 12 -11.40 -9.74 -5.66
N ALA A 13 -10.97 -10.27 -4.50
CA ALA A 13 -11.39 -9.76 -3.20
C ALA A 13 -10.93 -8.31 -2.97
N ILE A 14 -9.72 -7.97 -3.43
CA ILE A 14 -9.21 -6.59 -3.40
C ILE A 14 -10.06 -5.69 -4.31
N ALA A 15 -10.35 -6.14 -5.53
CA ALA A 15 -11.16 -5.39 -6.47
C ALA A 15 -12.60 -5.21 -6.00
N GLU A 16 -13.19 -6.20 -5.35
CA GLU A 16 -14.51 -6.10 -4.73
C GLU A 16 -14.52 -5.08 -3.59
N HIS A 17 -13.53 -5.14 -2.69
CA HIS A 17 -13.40 -4.18 -1.58
C HIS A 17 -13.30 -2.74 -2.07
N LEU A 18 -12.47 -2.51 -3.09
CA LEU A 18 -12.25 -1.18 -3.67
C LEU A 18 -13.42 -0.72 -4.55
N GLY A 19 -13.96 -1.61 -5.38
CA GLY A 19 -14.99 -1.34 -6.38
C GLY A 19 -16.32 -0.86 -5.81
N ARG A 20 -16.60 -1.17 -4.53
CA ARG A 20 -17.78 -0.64 -3.80
C ARG A 20 -17.78 0.88 -3.69
N VAL A 21 -16.62 1.53 -3.73
CA VAL A 21 -16.46 2.97 -3.44
C VAL A 21 -15.56 3.70 -4.45
N LEU A 22 -14.81 2.96 -5.26
CA LEU A 22 -13.87 3.49 -6.25
C LEU A 22 -13.98 2.67 -7.54
N PRO A 23 -14.53 3.25 -8.63
CA PRO A 23 -14.60 2.57 -9.91
C PRO A 23 -13.20 2.16 -10.38
N LEU A 24 -12.99 0.87 -10.64
CA LEU A 24 -11.73 0.36 -11.16
C LEU A 24 -11.81 0.24 -12.69
N ALA A 25 -10.79 0.72 -13.39
CA ALA A 25 -10.56 0.30 -14.76
C ALA A 25 -10.13 -1.18 -14.71
N THR A 26 -10.85 -2.01 -15.46
CA THR A 26 -10.69 -3.47 -15.65
C THR A 26 -9.42 -4.12 -15.10
N LEU A 27 -9.61 -5.25 -14.41
CA LEU A 27 -8.55 -6.10 -13.85
C LEU A 27 -7.49 -6.52 -14.89
N PRO A 28 -6.25 -6.82 -14.47
CA PRO A 28 -5.15 -7.25 -15.35
C PRO A 28 -5.37 -8.56 -16.14
N ASP A 29 -6.56 -9.17 -16.10
CA ASP A 29 -6.86 -10.48 -16.66
C ASP A 29 -7.94 -10.48 -17.75
N GLY A 30 -8.40 -9.29 -18.17
CA GLY A 30 -8.97 -9.10 -19.50
C GLY A 30 -10.33 -9.75 -19.79
N THR A 31 -11.21 -9.93 -18.81
CA THR A 31 -12.61 -10.27 -19.13
C THR A 31 -13.46 -9.01 -19.28
N THR A 32 -13.71 -8.64 -20.54
CA THR A 32 -14.54 -7.50 -20.96
C THR A 32 -16.02 -7.87 -21.02
N SER A 33 -16.89 -6.98 -20.56
CA SER A 33 -18.17 -6.72 -21.26
C SER A 33 -17.91 -5.55 -22.20
N ASP A 34 -17.71 -5.87 -23.48
CA ASP A 34 -17.67 -5.03 -24.69
C ASP A 34 -17.38 -3.53 -24.51
N TRP A 35 -16.12 -3.14 -24.75
CA TRP A 35 -15.68 -1.75 -24.89
C TRP A 35 -14.94 -1.56 -26.24
N PRO A 36 -15.14 -0.44 -26.97
CA PRO A 36 -14.70 -0.33 -28.34
C PRO A 36 -13.20 -0.07 -28.49
N MET A 37 -12.67 -0.79 -29.47
CA MET A 37 -11.40 -0.67 -30.19
C MET A 37 -10.82 0.76 -30.29
N ALA A 38 -9.56 0.89 -29.88
CA ALA A 38 -8.51 1.50 -30.70
C ALA A 38 -7.16 0.96 -30.22
N ALA A 39 -6.74 -0.14 -30.84
CA ALA A 39 -5.35 -0.56 -30.86
C ALA A 39 -4.55 0.48 -31.64
N ASP A 40 -3.54 1.05 -31.00
CA ASP A 40 -2.28 1.51 -31.61
C ASP A 40 -1.55 2.35 -30.56
N SER A 41 -0.59 1.73 -29.84
CA SER A 41 0.62 2.37 -29.28
C SER A 41 1.33 1.50 -28.23
N PHE A 42 1.52 0.19 -28.40
CA PHE A 42 2.57 -0.56 -27.69
C PHE A 42 3.07 -1.71 -28.59
N GLY A 43 4.40 -1.79 -28.76
CA GLY A 43 5.08 -2.74 -29.64
C GLY A 43 4.97 -4.21 -29.21
N PRO A 44 5.43 -5.14 -30.07
CA PRO A 44 5.02 -6.53 -30.02
C PRO A 44 5.90 -7.34 -29.07
N LEU A 45 5.39 -7.67 -27.90
CA LEU A 45 5.78 -8.85 -27.13
C LEU A 45 4.56 -9.23 -26.27
N PHE A 46 4.22 -10.51 -26.26
CA PHE A 46 2.99 -11.13 -25.72
C PHE A 46 1.80 -11.22 -26.68
N ALA A 47 1.97 -12.05 -27.71
CA ALA A 47 0.88 -12.88 -28.20
C ALA A 47 1.14 -14.33 -27.76
N ALA A 48 0.45 -14.80 -26.72
CA ALA A 48 0.13 -16.22 -26.52
C ALA A 48 -0.78 -16.41 -25.29
N THR A 49 -1.86 -17.17 -25.53
CA THR A 49 -2.74 -17.87 -24.58
C THR A 49 -3.65 -17.05 -23.66
N ALA A 50 -4.95 -17.11 -23.98
CA ALA A 50 -6.03 -17.00 -23.01
C ALA A 50 -5.87 -18.06 -21.92
N GLN A 51 -5.43 -17.67 -20.72
CA GLN A 51 -5.36 -18.49 -19.52
C GLN A 51 -5.22 -17.55 -18.31
N ALA A 52 -5.99 -17.84 -17.26
CA ALA A 52 -6.06 -17.20 -15.94
C ALA A 52 -5.08 -16.04 -15.69
N GLY A 53 -5.62 -14.88 -15.31
CA GLY A 53 -4.84 -13.76 -14.80
C GLY A 53 -3.80 -14.17 -13.76
N PRO A 54 -2.71 -13.41 -13.60
CA PRO A 54 -1.69 -13.75 -12.61
C PRO A 54 -2.30 -13.74 -11.21
N MET A 55 -2.49 -14.94 -10.65
CA MET A 55 -2.99 -15.11 -9.29
C MET A 55 -2.00 -14.46 -8.32
N LEU A 56 -2.44 -13.42 -7.60
CA LEU A 56 -1.63 -12.80 -6.56
C LEU A 56 -1.41 -13.84 -5.45
N ALA A 57 -0.20 -14.39 -5.35
CA ALA A 57 0.12 -15.34 -4.29
C ALA A 57 -0.02 -14.67 -2.91
N PRO A 58 -0.69 -15.31 -1.94
CA PRO A 58 -0.80 -14.78 -0.58
C PRO A 58 0.56 -14.47 0.03
N ARG A 59 0.71 -13.27 0.59
CA ARG A 59 1.94 -12.82 1.25
C ARG A 59 1.69 -12.54 2.72
N TYR A 60 2.46 -13.21 3.56
CA TYR A 60 2.42 -13.17 5.02
C TYR A 60 3.56 -12.34 5.63
N ASN A 61 4.51 -11.88 4.83
CA ASN A 61 5.67 -11.14 5.32
C ASN A 61 6.25 -10.13 4.32
N ILE A 62 5.44 -9.16 3.89
CA ILE A 62 5.83 -8.11 2.94
C ILE A 62 6.76 -7.10 3.62
N ALA A 63 8.02 -7.07 3.18
CA ALA A 63 9.08 -6.23 3.71
C ALA A 63 9.44 -5.06 2.79
N PRO A 64 10.11 -4.01 3.31
CA PRO A 64 10.73 -2.95 2.53
C PRO A 64 11.50 -3.48 1.32
N THR A 65 11.57 -2.64 0.29
CA THR A 65 12.19 -2.83 -1.03
C THR A 65 11.56 -3.91 -1.91
N GLN A 66 10.55 -4.63 -1.43
CA GLN A 66 9.78 -5.57 -2.23
C GLN A 66 8.70 -4.87 -3.05
N ARG A 67 8.23 -5.55 -4.12
CA ARG A 67 7.05 -5.17 -4.88
C ARG A 67 5.79 -5.34 -4.05
N VAL A 68 4.93 -4.34 -4.08
CA VAL A 68 3.63 -4.32 -3.42
C VAL A 68 2.56 -3.87 -4.39
N LEU A 69 1.34 -4.37 -4.18
CA LEU A 69 0.16 -3.92 -4.90
C LEU A 69 -0.26 -2.54 -4.38
N ALA A 70 -0.52 -1.62 -5.29
CA ALA A 70 -1.03 -0.30 -5.00
C ALA A 70 -2.13 0.07 -6.00
N VAL A 71 -2.96 1.04 -5.64
CA VAL A 71 -4.05 1.54 -6.49
C VAL A 71 -3.91 3.05 -6.63
N ARG A 72 -4.04 3.55 -7.85
CA ARG A 72 -3.98 4.99 -8.15
C ARG A 72 -5.07 5.37 -9.13
N ARG A 73 -5.42 6.66 -9.18
CA ARG A 73 -6.26 7.20 -10.26
C ARG A 73 -5.54 7.08 -11.60
N LEU A 74 -6.28 6.73 -12.65
CA LEU A 74 -5.76 6.82 -14.00
C LEU A 74 -5.52 8.28 -14.37
N ALA A 75 -4.43 8.54 -15.08
CA ALA A 75 -4.14 9.87 -15.60
C ALA A 75 -5.16 10.26 -16.68
N GLN A 76 -5.48 11.56 -16.76
CA GLN A 76 -6.32 12.10 -17.82
C GLN A 76 -5.70 11.81 -19.19
N GLY A 77 -6.41 11.07 -20.03
CA GLY A 77 -6.12 11.01 -21.45
C GLY A 77 -6.81 12.17 -22.16
N ARG A 78 -6.13 12.86 -23.10
CA ARG A 78 -6.73 13.95 -23.90
C ARG A 78 -8.02 13.56 -24.63
N GLN A 79 -8.27 12.27 -24.81
CA GLN A 79 -9.37 11.68 -25.58
C GLN A 79 -10.46 11.04 -24.69
N GLN A 80 -10.29 10.96 -23.36
CA GLN A 80 -11.21 10.25 -22.46
C GLN A 80 -11.34 11.00 -21.12
N PRO A 81 -12.20 12.03 -21.03
CA PRO A 81 -12.34 12.87 -19.84
C PRO A 81 -12.85 12.09 -18.61
N ASP A 82 -13.66 11.04 -18.80
CA ASP A 82 -14.19 10.23 -17.70
C ASP A 82 -13.16 9.26 -17.09
N ARG A 83 -11.98 9.10 -17.71
CA ARG A 83 -10.96 8.13 -17.28
C ARG A 83 -10.35 8.49 -15.92
N GLU A 84 -10.33 9.76 -15.55
CA GLU A 84 -9.91 10.18 -14.20
C GLU A 84 -10.88 9.70 -13.10
N GLN A 85 -12.11 9.31 -13.45
CA GLN A 85 -13.04 8.71 -12.49
C GLN A 85 -12.78 7.22 -12.26
N LEU A 86 -11.81 6.64 -12.97
CA LEU A 86 -11.37 5.27 -12.79
C LEU A 86 -10.04 5.23 -12.01
N ALA A 87 -9.84 4.15 -11.28
CA ALA A 87 -8.55 3.80 -10.67
C ALA A 87 -8.00 2.50 -11.26
N GLU A 88 -6.70 2.36 -11.26
CA GLU A 88 -6.01 1.16 -11.71
C GLU A 88 -5.20 0.54 -10.58
N ILE A 89 -5.11 -0.79 -10.60
CA ILE A 89 -4.17 -1.55 -9.79
C ILE A 89 -2.82 -1.54 -10.50
N PHE A 90 -1.76 -1.26 -9.77
CA PHE A 90 -0.38 -1.32 -10.26
C PHE A 90 0.55 -1.90 -9.19
N PHE A 91 1.76 -2.27 -9.59
CA PHE A 91 2.80 -2.70 -8.66
C PHE A 91 3.83 -1.60 -8.47
N ALA A 92 4.27 -1.41 -7.23
CA ALA A 92 5.33 -0.47 -6.88
C ALA A 92 6.30 -1.09 -5.89
N ARG A 93 7.55 -0.65 -5.94
CA ARG A 93 8.56 -1.00 -4.94
C ARG A 93 8.34 -0.20 -3.66
N TRP A 94 8.21 -0.87 -2.52
CA TRP A 94 8.06 -0.19 -1.23
C TRP A 94 9.39 0.38 -0.73
N GLY A 95 9.56 1.70 -0.88
CA GLY A 95 10.79 2.43 -0.61
C GLY A 95 10.94 3.56 -1.61
N LEU A 96 10.23 4.66 -1.34
CA LEU A 96 10.09 5.76 -2.30
C LEU A 96 11.45 6.36 -2.68
N ARG A 97 11.64 6.57 -3.98
CA ARG A 97 12.79 7.25 -4.55
C ARG A 97 12.37 8.65 -5.01
N PRO A 98 12.89 9.71 -4.40
CA PRO A 98 12.64 11.06 -4.87
C PRO A 98 13.33 11.28 -6.22
N ARG A 99 12.67 11.99 -7.14
CA ARG A 99 13.18 12.27 -8.51
C ARG A 99 14.58 12.90 -8.58
N TRP A 100 15.01 13.60 -7.52
CA TRP A 100 16.32 14.24 -7.46
C TRP A 100 17.43 13.30 -6.98
N ALA A 101 17.09 12.11 -6.49
CA ALA A 101 18.08 11.15 -6.02
C ALA A 101 18.84 10.57 -7.21
N SER A 102 20.13 10.89 -7.32
CA SER A 102 21.02 10.33 -8.33
C SER A 102 21.37 8.87 -8.05
N GLU A 103 21.55 8.51 -6.77
CA GLU A 103 21.92 7.16 -6.35
C GLU A 103 20.75 6.41 -5.68
N PRO A 104 20.72 5.06 -5.79
CA PRO A 104 19.73 4.28 -5.07
C PRO A 104 19.93 4.42 -3.56
N LEU A 105 18.83 4.71 -2.84
CA LEU A 105 18.79 4.84 -1.38
C LEU A 105 18.85 3.47 -0.68
N LYS A 106 19.82 2.61 -1.04
CA LYS A 106 19.90 1.20 -0.59
C LYS A 106 19.97 1.06 0.93
N ARG A 107 20.62 2.01 1.62
CA ARG A 107 20.84 1.94 3.08
C ARG A 107 19.68 2.49 3.90
N ASN A 108 18.89 3.42 3.35
CA ASN A 108 17.78 4.10 4.03
C ASN A 108 16.61 4.31 3.03
N PRO A 109 15.91 3.25 2.61
CA PRO A 109 14.75 3.41 1.73
C PRO A 109 13.66 4.21 2.45
N LEU A 110 13.02 5.13 1.73
CA LEU A 110 11.94 5.97 2.28
C LEU A 110 10.63 5.17 2.35
N ILE A 111 10.58 4.20 3.25
CA ILE A 111 9.45 3.27 3.41
C ILE A 111 8.24 3.91 4.09
N ASN A 112 8.47 4.93 4.93
CA ASN A 112 7.42 5.64 5.62
C ASN A 112 7.58 7.16 5.46
N ALA A 113 6.46 7.86 5.37
CA ALA A 113 6.37 9.31 5.42
C ALA A 113 5.49 9.74 6.61
N ARG A 114 5.91 10.77 7.35
CA ARG A 114 5.14 11.28 8.51
C ARG A 114 4.07 12.25 8.04
N ALA A 115 2.81 12.00 8.36
CA ALA A 115 1.67 12.84 8.00
C ALA A 115 1.88 14.32 8.39
N GLU A 116 2.51 14.56 9.53
CA GLU A 116 2.75 15.90 10.10
C GLU A 116 3.67 16.76 9.23
N THR A 117 4.61 16.13 8.50
CA THR A 117 5.67 16.84 7.74
C THR A 117 5.65 16.52 6.25
N VAL A 118 4.66 15.73 5.79
CA VAL A 118 4.59 15.23 4.41
C VAL A 118 4.53 16.37 3.38
N CYS A 119 3.89 17.49 3.74
CA CYS A 119 3.75 18.68 2.90
C CYS A 119 5.04 19.52 2.80
N GLU A 120 5.98 19.31 3.72
CA GLU A 120 7.18 20.14 3.87
C GLU A 120 8.42 19.46 3.30
N LYS A 121 8.53 18.14 3.52
CA LYS A 121 9.73 17.39 3.15
C LYS A 121 9.89 17.32 1.63
N PRO A 122 11.07 17.69 1.06
CA PRO A 122 11.29 17.67 -0.39
C PRO A 122 11.00 16.34 -1.07
N ALA A 123 11.25 15.22 -0.37
CA ALA A 123 10.98 13.88 -0.87
C ALA A 123 9.48 13.56 -1.03
N PHE A 124 8.59 14.24 -0.28
CA PHE A 124 7.19 13.85 -0.17
C PHE A 124 6.21 14.93 -0.62
N ARG A 125 6.59 16.22 -0.57
CA ARG A 125 5.67 17.33 -0.87
C ARG A 125 5.08 17.29 -2.29
N GLY A 126 5.86 16.83 -3.27
CA GLY A 126 5.42 16.65 -4.66
C GLY A 126 4.47 15.46 -4.80
N PRO A 127 4.91 14.25 -4.39
CA PRO A 127 4.04 13.07 -4.36
C PRO A 127 2.75 13.26 -3.58
N PHE A 128 2.79 13.96 -2.45
CA PHE A 128 1.61 14.27 -1.65
C PHE A 128 0.57 15.09 -2.42
N ARG A 129 0.99 15.96 -3.35
CA ARG A 129 0.09 16.78 -4.17
C ARG A 129 -0.42 16.07 -5.41
N HIS A 130 0.35 15.16 -6.00
CA HIS A 130 0.05 14.66 -7.35
C HIS A 130 0.07 13.13 -7.51
N ARG A 131 0.66 12.41 -6.55
CA ARG A 131 0.97 10.97 -6.67
C ARG A 131 0.62 10.24 -5.38
N ARG A 132 -0.67 10.30 -5.04
CA ARG A 132 -1.25 9.52 -3.95
C ARG A 132 -1.66 8.16 -4.47
N CYS A 133 -1.51 7.14 -3.63
CA CYS A 133 -1.99 5.80 -3.90
C CYS A 133 -2.65 5.20 -2.64
N LEU A 134 -3.37 4.13 -2.85
CA LEU A 134 -3.91 3.25 -1.83
C LEU A 134 -3.06 1.97 -1.81
N ILE A 135 -2.70 1.47 -0.64
CA ILE A 135 -1.94 0.22 -0.51
C ILE A 135 -2.77 -0.75 0.35
N PRO A 136 -3.47 -1.72 -0.27
CA PRO A 136 -4.27 -2.71 0.46
C PRO A 136 -3.40 -3.64 1.34
N ALA A 137 -3.94 -4.01 2.49
CA ALA A 137 -3.35 -4.97 3.43
C ALA A 137 -4.45 -5.67 4.23
N ASP A 138 -4.15 -6.83 4.80
CA ASP A 138 -5.02 -7.53 5.76
C ASP A 138 -4.35 -7.73 7.13
N GLY A 139 -3.20 -7.11 7.33
CA GLY A 139 -2.53 -7.03 8.62
C GLY A 139 -1.16 -6.35 8.52
N PHE A 140 -0.64 -5.90 9.66
CA PHE A 140 0.71 -5.36 9.75
C PHE A 140 1.38 -5.74 11.06
N PHE A 141 2.71 -5.67 11.08
CA PHE A 141 3.48 -6.01 12.28
C PHE A 141 4.09 -4.77 12.90
N GLU A 142 4.08 -4.75 14.23
CA GLU A 142 4.87 -3.83 15.03
C GLU A 142 5.60 -4.60 16.12
N TRP A 143 6.77 -4.10 16.50
CA TRP A 143 7.59 -4.74 17.52
C TRP A 143 7.52 -3.94 18.81
N ARG A 144 6.97 -4.56 19.85
CA ARG A 144 7.00 -3.99 21.19
C ARG A 144 8.40 -4.22 21.79
N ARG A 145 8.99 -3.16 22.35
CA ARG A 145 10.20 -3.31 23.16
C ARG A 145 9.85 -3.86 24.53
N ASP A 146 10.50 -4.96 24.89
CA ASP A 146 10.37 -5.62 26.18
C ASP A 146 11.77 -5.77 26.79
N GLY A 147 12.17 -4.78 27.58
CA GLY A 147 13.56 -4.63 28.02
C GLY A 147 14.54 -4.55 26.84
N ARG A 148 15.36 -5.58 26.66
CA ARG A 148 16.33 -5.70 25.55
C ARG A 148 15.77 -6.42 24.33
N GLN A 149 14.61 -7.07 24.46
CA GLN A 149 14.00 -7.83 23.38
C GLN A 149 13.02 -6.96 22.58
N SER A 150 12.84 -7.33 21.32
CA SER A 150 11.91 -6.70 20.39
C SER A 150 10.96 -7.77 19.91
N LEU A 151 9.74 -7.77 20.46
CA LEU A 151 8.79 -8.86 20.29
C LEU A 151 7.74 -8.48 19.23
N PRO A 152 7.57 -9.28 18.16
CA PRO A 152 6.61 -8.97 17.09
C PRO A 152 5.17 -9.21 17.54
N TYR A 153 4.32 -8.25 17.18
CA TYR A 153 2.87 -8.34 17.28
C TYR A 153 2.28 -8.18 15.89
N PHE A 154 1.25 -8.96 15.59
CA PHE A 154 0.46 -8.81 14.39
C PHE A 154 -0.81 -8.03 14.71
N VAL A 155 -1.06 -6.97 13.96
CA VAL A 155 -2.23 -6.09 14.06
C VAL A 155 -3.11 -6.35 12.85
N ARG A 156 -4.40 -6.57 13.08
CA ARG A 156 -5.39 -6.82 12.01
C ARG A 156 -6.76 -6.29 12.39
N ARG A 157 -7.68 -6.28 11.44
CA ARG A 157 -9.11 -6.11 11.75
C ARG A 157 -9.64 -7.36 12.45
N ARG A 158 -10.57 -7.18 13.38
CA ARG A 158 -11.24 -8.28 14.11
C ARG A 158 -12.04 -9.21 13.19
N ASP A 159 -12.54 -8.68 12.08
CA ASP A 159 -13.28 -9.43 11.06
C ASP A 159 -12.37 -10.15 10.04
N ASP A 160 -11.03 -10.11 10.24
CA ASP A 160 -10.01 -10.58 9.29
C ASP A 160 -10.10 -9.94 7.89
N GLY A 161 -10.78 -8.79 7.79
CA GLY A 161 -11.01 -8.09 6.53
C GLY A 161 -9.83 -7.24 6.06
N LEU A 162 -9.96 -6.75 4.83
CA LEU A 162 -9.02 -5.81 4.22
C LEU A 162 -9.14 -4.42 4.85
N PHE A 163 -8.01 -3.73 4.86
CA PHE A 163 -7.92 -2.29 5.06
C PHE A 163 -6.88 -1.71 4.11
N VAL A 164 -6.82 -0.38 4.05
CA VAL A 164 -6.03 0.31 3.03
C VAL A 164 -5.19 1.39 3.67
N PHE A 165 -3.88 1.33 3.45
CA PHE A 165 -2.98 2.40 3.84
C PHE A 165 -3.05 3.58 2.88
N ALA A 166 -2.94 4.79 3.42
CA ALA A 166 -2.62 5.97 2.63
C ALA A 166 -1.15 5.89 2.16
N GLY A 167 -0.93 5.85 0.85
CA GLY A 167 0.40 5.79 0.26
C GLY A 167 0.70 6.98 -0.64
N LEU A 168 1.98 7.21 -0.89
CA LEU A 168 2.47 8.06 -1.98
C LEU A 168 3.32 7.22 -2.92
N TRP A 169 3.43 7.64 -4.18
CA TRP A 169 4.24 6.97 -5.18
C TRP A 169 5.03 7.94 -6.07
N GLU A 170 6.03 7.42 -6.77
CA GLU A 170 6.83 8.11 -7.78
C GLU A 170 7.07 7.20 -8.99
N GLU A 171 7.20 7.81 -10.17
CA GLU A 171 7.64 7.13 -11.40
C GLU A 171 9.13 6.75 -11.34
N ASP A 172 9.90 7.46 -10.52
CA ASP A 172 11.34 7.28 -10.48
C ASP A 172 11.68 5.86 -10.04
N SER A 173 12.44 5.19 -10.91
CA SER A 173 12.71 3.77 -10.84
C SER A 173 14.13 3.55 -10.31
N PRO A 174 14.37 2.51 -9.51
CA PRO A 174 15.72 2.20 -9.08
C PRO A 174 16.56 1.67 -10.28
N PRO A 175 17.87 1.97 -10.36
CA PRO A 175 18.73 1.53 -11.45
C PRO A 175 18.74 0.02 -11.71
N ASP A 176 18.49 -0.79 -10.68
CA ASP A 176 18.40 -2.25 -10.76
C ASP A 176 17.02 -2.77 -11.16
N ALA A 177 16.01 -1.91 -11.25
CA ALA A 177 14.70 -2.23 -11.81
C ALA A 177 14.12 -0.98 -12.52
N PRO A 178 14.61 -0.67 -13.73
CA PRO A 178 14.07 0.42 -14.54
C PRO A 178 12.57 0.20 -14.80
N ASP A 179 11.84 1.31 -14.88
CA ASP A 179 10.38 1.37 -15.09
C ASP A 179 9.52 0.75 -13.98
N GLU A 180 10.08 0.54 -12.79
CA GLU A 180 9.35 0.13 -11.59
C GLU A 180 9.05 1.35 -10.69
N PRO A 181 7.79 1.82 -10.61
CA PRO A 181 7.41 2.87 -9.68
C PRO A 181 7.79 2.53 -8.24
N THR A 182 8.04 3.55 -7.43
CA THR A 182 8.34 3.37 -6.00
C THR A 182 7.24 3.97 -5.14
N CYS A 183 7.04 3.46 -3.92
CA CYS A 183 6.00 3.95 -3.02
C CYS A 183 6.45 4.04 -1.56
N THR A 184 5.68 4.77 -0.75
CA THR A 184 5.86 4.90 0.70
C THR A 184 4.50 4.85 1.39
N ILE A 185 4.48 4.41 2.64
CA ILE A 185 3.28 4.38 3.48
C ILE A 185 3.28 5.62 4.38
N LEU A 186 2.15 6.30 4.49
CA LEU A 186 1.99 7.39 5.45
C LEU A 186 1.80 6.83 6.86
N THR A 187 2.39 7.51 7.82
CA THR A 187 2.27 7.20 9.24
C THR A 187 1.77 8.41 10.00
N THR A 188 1.05 8.17 11.08
CA THR A 188 0.55 9.19 12.01
C THR A 188 0.86 8.75 13.45
N GLU A 189 0.53 9.58 14.43
CA GLU A 189 0.62 9.24 15.84
C GLU A 189 -0.23 8.00 16.16
N ALA A 190 0.23 7.17 17.09
CA ALA A 190 -0.57 6.03 17.54
C ALA A 190 -1.65 6.49 18.53
N PRO A 191 -2.91 6.03 18.39
CA PRO A 191 -3.93 6.18 19.42
C PRO A 191 -3.62 5.28 20.63
N ASP A 192 -4.29 5.52 21.75
CA ASP A 192 -4.04 4.86 23.04
C ASP A 192 -3.93 3.34 22.97
N TRP A 193 -4.77 2.68 22.15
CA TRP A 193 -4.76 1.22 22.02
C TRP A 193 -3.50 0.69 21.32
N MET A 194 -2.83 1.50 20.50
CA MET A 194 -1.65 1.11 19.73
C MET A 194 -0.33 1.58 20.38
N GLN A 195 -0.40 2.59 21.27
CA GLN A 195 0.75 3.09 22.04
C GLN A 195 1.53 1.99 22.79
N PRO A 196 0.91 0.94 23.38
CA PRO A 196 1.64 -0.17 23.99
C PRO A 196 2.57 -0.93 23.04
N LEU A 197 2.30 -0.89 21.73
CA LEU A 197 3.15 -1.52 20.71
C LEU A 197 4.15 -0.52 20.14
N HIS A 198 3.69 0.67 19.73
CA HIS A 198 4.52 1.69 19.12
C HIS A 198 3.82 3.07 19.14
N HIS A 199 4.59 4.16 19.33
CA HIS A 199 4.10 5.56 19.29
C HIS A 199 3.63 6.08 17.92
N ARG A 200 3.57 5.21 16.91
CA ARG A 200 3.21 5.54 15.52
C ARG A 200 2.47 4.37 14.93
N MET A 201 1.58 4.66 13.99
CA MET A 201 0.92 3.66 13.18
C MET A 201 0.81 4.13 11.72
N PRO A 202 0.56 3.22 10.76
CA PRO A 202 0.13 3.61 9.42
C PRO A 202 -1.14 4.46 9.46
N VAL A 203 -1.27 5.39 8.53
CA VAL A 203 -2.56 6.01 8.22
C VAL A 203 -3.39 4.97 7.47
N ILE A 204 -4.45 4.48 8.12
CA ILE A 204 -5.44 3.59 7.52
C ILE A 204 -6.64 4.43 7.12
N LEU A 205 -7.00 4.39 5.83
CA LEU A 205 -8.12 5.15 5.28
C LEU A 205 -9.44 4.38 5.42
N GLN A 206 -10.51 5.11 5.73
CA GLN A 206 -11.86 4.58 5.64
C GLN A 206 -12.28 4.42 4.17
N PRO A 207 -13.10 3.44 3.80
CA PRO A 207 -13.57 3.26 2.42
C PRO A 207 -14.18 4.52 1.80
N THR A 208 -14.90 5.32 2.61
CA THR A 208 -15.49 6.59 2.20
C THR A 208 -14.46 7.65 1.78
N ASP A 209 -13.21 7.51 2.23
CA ASP A 209 -12.15 8.50 2.02
C ASP A 209 -11.28 8.17 0.80
N TYR A 210 -11.43 7.00 0.19
CA TYR A 210 -10.56 6.54 -0.91
C TYR A 210 -10.61 7.47 -2.12
N ALA A 211 -11.82 7.85 -2.55
CA ALA A 211 -12.01 8.74 -3.70
C ALA A 211 -11.45 10.15 -3.44
N ALA A 212 -11.67 10.68 -2.23
CA ALA A 212 -11.15 11.98 -1.82
C ALA A 212 -9.61 11.95 -1.73
N TRP A 213 -9.04 10.89 -1.15
CA TRP A 213 -7.60 10.69 -1.07
C TRP A 213 -6.95 10.64 -2.45
N LEU A 214 -7.55 9.96 -3.42
CA LEU A 214 -6.98 9.87 -4.76
C LEU A 214 -7.30 11.06 -5.68
N SER A 215 -8.27 11.91 -5.33
CA SER A 215 -8.75 13.00 -6.19
C SER A 215 -7.62 13.97 -6.58
N PRO A 216 -7.33 14.19 -7.88
CA PRO A 216 -6.25 15.09 -8.30
C PRO A 216 -6.52 16.56 -7.95
N GLN A 217 -7.80 16.91 -7.75
CA GLN A 217 -8.25 18.26 -7.40
C GLN A 217 -8.32 18.51 -5.88
N ALA A 218 -7.99 17.51 -5.05
CA ALA A 218 -8.02 17.66 -3.60
C ALA A 218 -7.00 18.71 -3.14
N ASP A 219 -7.47 19.66 -2.35
CA ASP A 219 -6.60 20.65 -1.74
C ASP A 219 -5.75 20.02 -0.61
N PRO A 220 -4.54 20.55 -0.31
CA PRO A 220 -3.68 19.97 0.72
C PRO A 220 -4.25 19.99 2.15
N GLN A 221 -5.26 20.83 2.45
CA GLN A 221 -5.86 20.88 3.77
C GLN A 221 -6.90 19.76 3.96
N SER A 222 -7.77 19.53 2.97
CA SER A 222 -8.70 18.39 3.00
C SER A 222 -7.95 17.06 3.04
N LEU A 223 -6.86 16.90 2.27
CA LEU A 223 -6.02 15.69 2.32
C LEU A 223 -5.42 15.46 3.71
N ARG A 224 -4.97 16.50 4.40
CA ARG A 224 -4.42 16.37 5.77
C ARG A 224 -5.48 15.94 6.78
N ALA A 225 -6.73 16.34 6.61
CA ALA A 225 -7.82 15.92 7.49
C ALA A 225 -8.12 14.41 7.44
N LEU A 226 -7.69 13.74 6.36
CA LEU A 226 -7.77 12.28 6.19
C LEU A 226 -6.62 11.54 6.92
N LEU A 227 -5.52 12.22 7.25
CA LEU A 227 -4.32 11.60 7.82
C LEU A 227 -4.34 11.49 9.35
N ARG A 228 -5.47 10.99 9.88
CA ARG A 228 -5.70 10.83 11.32
C ARG A 228 -5.52 9.37 11.76
N PRO A 229 -5.18 9.11 13.04
CA PRO A 229 -5.23 7.76 13.58
C PRO A 229 -6.65 7.20 13.47
N ILE A 230 -6.75 5.88 13.30
CA ILE A 230 -8.02 5.17 13.27
C ILE A 230 -8.45 4.78 14.69
N ASP A 231 -9.76 4.73 14.92
CA ASP A 231 -10.31 4.24 16.18
C ASP A 231 -10.04 2.73 16.35
N GLY A 232 -9.79 2.30 17.59
CA GLY A 232 -9.32 0.94 17.88
C GLY A 232 -10.38 -0.15 17.92
N GLY A 233 -11.67 0.19 17.93
CA GLY A 233 -12.75 -0.77 18.18
C GLY A 233 -12.76 -1.95 17.20
N GLU A 234 -12.41 -1.69 15.94
CA GLU A 234 -12.40 -2.69 14.86
C GLU A 234 -11.09 -3.48 14.75
N TYR A 235 -10.07 -3.12 15.52
CA TYR A 235 -8.73 -3.68 15.43
C TYR A 235 -8.37 -4.48 16.67
N GLU A 236 -7.50 -5.46 16.46
CA GLU A 236 -6.88 -6.24 17.51
C GLU A 236 -5.42 -6.52 17.18
N TYR A 237 -4.65 -6.91 18.20
CA TYR A 237 -3.29 -7.37 18.01
C TYR A 237 -2.97 -8.53 18.95
N TYR A 238 -2.06 -9.40 18.51
CA TYR A 238 -1.60 -10.55 19.29
C TYR A 238 -0.12 -10.87 19.00
N ARG A 239 0.54 -11.59 19.92
CA ARG A 239 1.95 -12.01 19.76
C ARG A 239 2.07 -13.06 18.66
N VAL A 240 3.15 -12.98 17.89
CA VAL A 240 3.53 -13.99 16.87
C VAL A 240 4.97 -14.47 17.05
N GLY A 241 5.34 -15.56 16.39
CA GLY A 241 6.71 -16.09 16.43
C GLY A 241 7.77 -15.12 15.85
N LEU A 242 9.05 -15.39 16.15
CA LEU A 242 10.17 -14.60 15.63
C LEU A 242 10.48 -14.85 14.14
N ALA A 243 9.81 -15.82 13.52
CA ALA A 243 9.97 -16.15 12.10
C ALA A 243 9.79 -14.92 11.19
N VAL A 244 8.86 -14.02 11.55
CA VAL A 244 8.60 -12.77 10.85
C VAL A 244 9.83 -11.85 10.76
N ASN A 245 10.80 -11.95 11.67
CA ASN A 245 12.00 -11.11 11.65
C ASN A 245 12.82 -11.29 10.36
N SER A 246 12.81 -12.50 9.78
CA SER A 246 13.45 -12.78 8.50
C SER A 246 12.54 -12.36 7.35
N ALA A 247 12.92 -11.32 6.60
CA ALA A 247 12.18 -10.88 5.40
C ALA A 247 12.15 -11.92 4.27
N ARG A 248 12.94 -13.00 4.38
CA ARG A 248 12.92 -14.14 3.44
C ARG A 248 11.88 -15.19 3.82
N HIS A 249 11.33 -15.12 5.03
CA HIS A 249 10.35 -16.07 5.55
C HIS A 249 8.94 -15.55 5.29
N ASP A 250 8.38 -15.87 4.12
CA ASP A 250 7.04 -15.45 3.70
C ASP A 250 6.08 -16.66 3.72
N ARG A 251 5.52 -16.94 4.90
CA ARG A 251 4.79 -18.18 5.22
C ARG A 251 3.66 -17.95 6.24
N PRO A 252 2.62 -18.82 6.27
CA PRO A 252 1.48 -18.66 7.17
C PRO A 252 1.82 -18.57 8.67
N ASP A 253 2.90 -19.21 9.10
CA ASP A 253 3.35 -19.21 10.51
C ASP A 253 3.81 -17.82 11.00
N CYS A 254 4.08 -16.86 10.10
CA CYS A 254 4.34 -15.47 10.48
C CYS A 254 3.19 -14.82 11.26
N ILE A 255 1.96 -15.25 11.03
CA ILE A 255 0.75 -14.67 11.65
C ILE A 255 0.08 -15.61 12.65
N THR A 256 0.68 -16.77 12.93
CA THR A 256 0.16 -17.72 13.92
C THR A 256 0.34 -17.11 15.32
N PRO A 257 -0.75 -16.98 16.11
CA PRO A 257 -0.65 -16.53 17.48
C PRO A 257 0.27 -17.42 18.29
N ILE A 258 1.09 -16.82 19.15
CA ILE A 258 1.80 -17.54 20.21
C ILE A 258 1.31 -17.06 21.56
N GLU A 259 1.28 -17.97 22.54
CA GLU A 259 1.03 -17.58 23.92
C GLU A 259 2.13 -16.62 24.38
N ALA A 260 1.77 -15.58 25.12
CA ALA A 260 2.75 -14.79 25.82
C ALA A 260 3.35 -15.69 26.91
N GLU A 261 4.64 -16.02 26.81
CA GLU A 261 5.36 -16.57 27.96
C GLU A 261 5.14 -15.60 29.13
N GLN A 262 4.60 -16.13 30.24
CA GLN A 262 4.26 -15.37 31.45
C GLN A 262 5.52 -14.84 32.14
#